data_AF-A0A0C2GEE7-F1
#
_entry.id   AF-A0A0C2GEE7-F1
#
_cell.length_a   1.000
_cell.length_b   1.000
_cell.length_c   1.000
_cell.angle_alpha   90.00
_cell.angle_beta   90.00
_cell.angle_gamma   90.00
#
_symmetry.space_group_name_H-M   'P 1'
#
loop_
_entity.id
_entity.type
_entity.pdbx_description
1 polymer ?
#
loop_
_entity_poly.entity_id
_entity_poly.type
_entity_poly.pdbx_seq_one_letter_code
_entity_poly.pdbx_strand_id
1 'polypeptide(L)'
;MFLRHLPRTVETMNKLGYELFYGYNKVGDNSMVNLGPILAGDIPAALKEPKLDSSYDINSNWILPSDKKMDPTDIPLLWKLMKERYGCRSMFNDDISMSAYGLFHYPRQEFLPGFTSSPADHFYRTYYLAVYKNWRYSQCKDGGQVQRQFVDLWRRFANKYRDICHFGFSFVTT
;
A
#
# COMPACT_ATOMS: atom_id res chain seq x y z
N MET A 1 -12.64 -7.46 -16.06
CA MET A 1 -13.35 -8.67 -15.59
C MET A 1 -14.26 -8.39 -14.39
N PHE A 2 -13.82 -7.67 -13.35
CA PHE A 2 -14.61 -7.32 -12.15
C PHE A 2 -15.96 -6.63 -12.44
N LEU A 3 -15.95 -5.52 -13.20
CA LEU A 3 -17.15 -4.72 -13.46
C LEU A 3 -18.28 -5.49 -14.14
N ARG A 4 -17.95 -6.50 -14.96
CA ARG A 4 -18.93 -7.31 -15.69
C ARG A 4 -19.57 -8.39 -14.83
N HIS A 5 -18.81 -9.02 -13.93
CA HIS A 5 -19.29 -10.18 -13.16
C HIS A 5 -19.89 -9.79 -11.81
N LEU A 6 -19.62 -8.59 -11.31
CA LEU A 6 -20.08 -8.13 -9.99
C LEU A 6 -20.84 -6.79 -10.06
N PRO A 7 -21.89 -6.66 -10.90
CA PRO A 7 -22.58 -5.39 -11.14
C PRO A 7 -23.19 -4.79 -9.86
N ARG A 8 -23.73 -5.62 -8.96
CA ARG A 8 -24.27 -5.18 -7.66
C ARG A 8 -23.20 -4.63 -6.72
N THR A 9 -21.98 -5.18 -6.79
CA THR A 9 -20.84 -4.67 -6.03
C THR A 9 -20.44 -3.30 -6.55
N VAL A 10 -20.37 -3.13 -7.87
CA VAL A 10 -20.08 -1.84 -8.51
C VAL A 10 -21.14 -0.80 -8.16
N GLU A 11 -22.42 -1.16 -8.19
CA GLU A 11 -23.51 -0.27 -7.80
C GLU A 11 -23.35 0.18 -6.33
N THR A 12 -23.04 -0.74 -5.43
CA THR A 12 -22.78 -0.43 -4.02
C THR A 12 -21.56 0.49 -3.86
N MET A 13 -20.46 0.20 -4.55
CA MET A 13 -19.25 1.02 -4.54
C MET A 13 -19.54 2.45 -5.00
N ASN A 14 -20.31 2.62 -6.08
CA ASN A 14 -20.73 3.93 -6.57
C ASN A 14 -21.56 4.69 -5.52
N LYS A 15 -22.52 4.01 -4.86
CA LYS A 15 -23.33 4.60 -3.78
C LYS A 15 -22.49 5.03 -2.57
N LEU A 16 -21.39 4.33 -2.32
CA LEU A 16 -20.45 4.62 -1.23
C LEU A 16 -19.37 5.65 -1.62
N GLY A 17 -19.41 6.20 -2.84
CA GLY A 17 -18.46 7.21 -3.30
C GLY A 17 -17.06 6.66 -3.59
N TYR A 18 -16.95 5.39 -4.01
CA TYR A 18 -15.67 4.83 -4.41
C TYR A 18 -15.21 5.41 -5.74
N GLU A 19 -13.93 5.74 -5.83
CA GLU A 19 -13.30 6.13 -7.09
C GLU A 19 -12.65 4.92 -7.77
N LEU A 20 -12.98 4.73 -9.05
CA LEU A 20 -12.37 3.72 -9.90
C LEU A 20 -11.31 4.37 -10.78
N PHE A 21 -10.06 3.91 -10.69
CA PHE A 21 -8.96 4.43 -11.52
C PHE A 21 -9.02 3.84 -12.93
N TYR A 22 -9.94 4.38 -13.74
CA TYR A 22 -10.08 4.03 -15.16
C TYR A 22 -8.79 4.35 -15.93
N GLY A 23 -8.29 3.40 -16.71
CA GLY A 23 -7.09 3.59 -17.52
C GLY A 23 -5.78 3.58 -16.74
N TYR A 24 -5.80 3.20 -15.46
CA TYR A 24 -4.58 2.95 -14.71
C TYR A 24 -3.80 1.78 -15.35
N ASN A 25 -2.62 2.08 -15.87
CA ASN A 25 -1.77 1.12 -16.57
C ASN A 25 -0.75 0.51 -15.61
N LYS A 26 -0.64 -0.81 -15.67
CA LYS A 26 0.38 -1.58 -14.96
C LYS A 26 1.75 -1.28 -15.60
N VAL A 27 2.71 -0.81 -14.79
CA VAL A 27 4.06 -0.43 -15.24
C VAL A 27 5.03 -1.62 -15.19
N GLY A 28 4.80 -2.58 -14.29
CA GLY A 28 5.61 -3.79 -14.19
C GLY A 28 4.94 -4.87 -13.37
N ASP A 29 5.54 -6.05 -13.24
CA ASP A 29 4.80 -7.24 -12.77
C ASP A 29 4.40 -7.21 -11.28
N ASN A 30 5.14 -6.45 -10.46
CA ASN A 30 5.01 -6.39 -9.01
C ASN A 30 4.00 -5.32 -8.51
N SER A 31 3.25 -5.60 -7.45
CA SER A 31 2.36 -4.62 -6.79
C SER A 31 3.07 -3.31 -6.42
N MET A 32 4.33 -3.37 -6.00
CA MET A 32 5.08 -2.19 -5.57
C MET A 32 5.29 -1.19 -6.71
N VAL A 33 5.79 -1.61 -7.87
CA VAL A 33 6.05 -0.69 -9.00
C VAL A 33 4.77 -0.04 -9.55
N ASN A 34 3.63 -0.66 -9.26
CA ASN A 34 2.32 -0.16 -9.65
C ASN A 34 1.77 0.82 -8.60
N LEU A 35 1.67 0.39 -7.34
CA LEU A 35 1.04 1.19 -6.29
C LEU A 35 1.96 2.29 -5.75
N GLY A 36 3.28 2.09 -5.78
CA GLY A 36 4.27 3.05 -5.28
C GLY A 36 4.05 4.46 -5.83
N PRO A 37 3.99 4.64 -7.18
CA PRO A 37 3.73 5.95 -7.78
C PRO A 37 2.36 6.55 -7.44
N ILE A 38 1.30 5.73 -7.34
CA ILE A 38 -0.03 6.21 -6.90
C ILE A 38 0.04 6.78 -5.48
N LEU A 39 0.80 6.11 -4.61
CA LEU A 39 0.88 6.45 -3.20
C LEU A 39 1.89 7.56 -2.93
N ALA A 40 2.98 7.66 -3.69
CA ALA A 40 4.03 8.64 -3.46
C ALA A 40 3.87 9.91 -4.31
N GLY A 41 3.18 9.82 -5.45
CA GLY A 41 3.28 10.83 -6.49
C GLY A 41 4.72 10.90 -7.02
N ASP A 42 5.25 12.11 -7.16
CA ASP A 42 6.62 12.33 -7.61
C ASP A 42 7.63 11.94 -6.52
N ILE A 43 8.49 10.97 -6.81
CA ILE A 43 9.57 10.55 -5.91
C ILE A 43 10.80 11.42 -6.18
N PRO A 44 11.33 12.16 -5.18
CA PRO A 44 12.46 13.08 -5.40
C PRO A 44 13.71 12.42 -5.99
N ALA A 45 13.96 11.15 -5.69
CA ALA A 45 15.05 10.38 -6.28
C ALA A 45 14.82 10.07 -7.77
N ALA A 46 13.56 9.87 -8.18
CA ALA A 46 13.16 9.55 -9.54
C ALA A 46 13.21 10.79 -10.46
N LEU A 47 12.87 11.96 -9.92
CA LEU A 47 12.93 13.23 -10.66
C LEU A 47 14.34 13.64 -11.11
N LYS A 48 15.39 12.97 -10.60
CA LYS A 48 16.79 13.18 -11.04
C LYS A 48 17.12 12.39 -12.30
N GLU A 49 16.29 11.42 -12.67
CA GLU A 49 16.47 10.60 -13.87
C GLU A 49 15.87 11.30 -15.09
N PRO A 50 16.38 11.04 -16.32
CA PRO A 50 15.77 11.57 -17.53
C PRO A 50 14.38 10.94 -17.72
N LYS A 51 13.38 11.76 -18.08
CA LYS A 51 12.00 11.29 -18.32
C LYS A 51 11.90 10.25 -19.43
N LEU A 52 12.71 10.41 -20.49
CA LEU A 52 12.74 9.52 -21.63
C LEU A 52 14.02 8.69 -21.62
N ASP A 53 13.93 7.43 -22.04
CA ASP A 53 15.09 6.58 -22.26
C ASP A 53 15.70 6.78 -23.66
N SER A 54 16.72 5.99 -24.02
CA SER A 54 17.39 6.08 -25.31
C SER A 54 16.53 5.68 -26.51
N SER A 55 15.39 5.03 -26.27
CA SER A 55 14.39 4.68 -27.28
C SER A 55 13.26 5.71 -27.40
N TYR A 56 13.32 6.81 -26.63
CA TYR A 56 12.28 7.83 -26.49
C TYR A 56 10.99 7.34 -25.82
N ASP A 57 11.04 6.20 -25.12
CA ASP A 57 9.98 5.72 -24.26
C ASP A 57 10.11 6.30 -22.83
N ILE A 58 9.06 6.18 -22.02
CA ILE A 58 9.11 6.62 -20.61
C ILE A 58 10.12 5.76 -19.85
N ASN A 59 11.14 6.42 -19.31
CA ASN A 59 12.14 5.78 -18.48
C ASN A 59 11.52 5.30 -17.17
N SER A 60 11.58 3.99 -16.90
CA SER A 60 11.07 3.41 -15.65
C SER A 60 11.73 4.00 -14.41
N ASN A 61 13.01 4.38 -14.49
CA ASN A 61 13.74 4.98 -13.36
C ASN A 61 13.26 6.41 -13.04
N TRP A 62 12.62 7.10 -14.00
CA TRP A 62 11.96 8.39 -13.75
C TRP A 62 10.66 8.25 -12.97
N ILE A 63 10.08 7.04 -12.93
CA ILE A 63 8.91 6.71 -12.11
C ILE A 63 9.39 6.18 -10.75
N LEU A 64 10.23 5.14 -10.77
CA LEU A 64 10.80 4.51 -9.59
C LEU A 64 12.19 3.94 -9.93
N PRO A 65 13.27 4.54 -9.43
CA PRO A 65 14.63 4.06 -9.65
C PRO A 65 14.81 2.63 -9.13
N SER A 66 15.21 1.70 -10.00
CA SER A 66 15.46 0.30 -9.60
C SER A 66 16.90 0.04 -9.15
N ASP A 67 17.83 0.92 -9.52
CA ASP A 67 19.26 0.83 -9.24
C ASP A 67 19.67 1.51 -7.92
N LYS A 68 18.77 2.32 -7.35
CA LYS A 68 19.02 3.06 -6.12
C LYS A 68 18.18 2.49 -5.00
N LYS A 69 18.87 1.83 -4.07
CA LYS A 69 18.24 1.35 -2.85
C LYS A 69 17.77 2.53 -2.00
N MET A 70 16.47 2.63 -1.77
CA MET A 70 15.81 3.71 -1.04
C MET A 70 15.36 3.26 0.35
N ASP A 71 15.34 4.18 1.30
CA ASP A 71 14.58 3.99 2.54
C ASP A 71 13.11 4.37 2.26
N PRO A 72 12.15 3.44 2.42
CA PRO A 72 10.73 3.77 2.22
C PRO A 72 10.21 4.79 3.24
N THR A 73 10.95 5.03 4.32
CA THR A 73 10.70 6.11 5.29
C THR A 73 10.83 7.49 4.67
N ASP A 74 11.64 7.66 3.64
CA ASP A 74 11.86 8.97 3.01
C ASP A 74 10.89 9.26 1.86
N ILE A 75 10.09 8.26 1.45
CA ILE A 75 9.13 8.40 0.38
C ILE A 75 7.92 9.23 0.86
N PRO A 76 7.46 10.24 0.09
CA PRO A 76 6.34 11.11 0.44
C PRO A 76 4.98 10.41 0.26
N LEU A 77 4.76 9.32 1.00
CA LEU A 77 3.58 8.48 0.87
C LEU A 77 2.30 9.22 1.28
N LEU A 78 1.20 8.90 0.61
CA LEU A 78 -0.08 9.59 0.71
C LEU A 78 -0.56 9.71 2.16
N TRP A 79 -0.43 8.65 2.97
CA TRP A 79 -0.83 8.72 4.38
C TRP A 79 0.08 9.62 5.23
N LYS A 80 1.37 9.79 4.88
CA LYS A 80 2.25 10.77 5.52
C LYS A 80 1.82 12.17 5.14
N LEU A 81 1.54 12.41 3.85
CA LEU A 81 0.99 13.68 3.37
C LEU A 81 -0.33 14.02 4.06
N MET A 82 -1.23 13.05 4.25
CA MET A 82 -2.49 13.24 4.96
C MET A 82 -2.27 13.65 6.42
N LYS A 83 -1.28 13.07 7.09
CA LYS A 83 -0.91 13.45 8.45
C LYS A 83 -0.27 14.85 8.51
N GLU A 84 0.75 15.09 7.69
CA GLU A 84 1.57 16.30 7.75
C GLU A 84 0.83 17.55 7.27
N ARG A 85 0.04 17.44 6.20
CA ARG A 85 -0.65 18.60 5.60
C ARG A 85 -2.04 18.83 6.17
N TYR A 86 -2.74 17.76 6.55
CA TYR A 86 -4.15 17.84 6.95
C TYR A 86 -4.39 17.40 8.40
N GLY A 87 -3.35 17.05 9.16
CA GLY A 87 -3.47 16.64 10.55
C GLY A 87 -4.22 15.32 10.76
N CYS A 88 -4.38 14.52 9.71
CA CYS A 88 -5.17 13.30 9.77
C CYS A 88 -4.45 12.20 10.55
N ARG A 89 -5.19 11.39 11.30
CA ARG A 89 -4.65 10.14 11.84
C ARG A 89 -4.44 9.15 10.71
N SER A 90 -3.26 8.54 10.68
CA SER A 90 -2.84 7.67 9.60
C SER A 90 -2.81 6.21 10.04
N MET A 91 -3.30 5.32 9.19
CA MET A 91 -3.13 3.88 9.33
C MET A 91 -2.45 3.31 8.08
N PHE A 92 -1.41 2.52 8.29
CA PHE A 92 -0.87 1.63 7.28
C PHE A 92 -0.97 0.18 7.75
N ASN A 93 -1.91 -0.55 7.15
CA ASN A 93 -2.14 -1.95 7.41
C ASN A 93 -1.40 -2.79 6.35
N ASP A 94 -0.11 -3.05 6.59
CA ASP A 94 0.75 -3.93 5.76
C ASP A 94 0.52 -5.38 6.18
N ASP A 95 -0.59 -5.96 5.73
CA ASP A 95 -0.97 -7.34 6.00
C ASP A 95 -0.22 -8.28 5.05
N ILE A 96 0.65 -9.09 5.63
CA ILE A 96 1.62 -9.90 4.90
C ILE A 96 1.39 -11.38 5.17
N SER A 97 1.17 -12.21 4.15
CA SER A 97 1.09 -13.67 4.35
C SER A 97 2.43 -14.32 4.72
N MET A 98 3.55 -13.61 4.53
CA MET A 98 4.89 -13.99 5.02
C MET A 98 5.81 -12.78 5.24
N SER A 99 6.84 -12.93 6.07
CA SER A 99 7.75 -11.84 6.46
C SER A 99 8.51 -11.17 5.32
N ALA A 100 8.77 -11.89 4.22
CA ALA A 100 9.45 -11.37 3.04
C ALA A 100 8.53 -10.53 2.13
N TYR A 101 7.23 -10.52 2.37
CA TYR A 101 6.26 -9.72 1.62
C TYR A 101 5.99 -8.38 2.32
N GLY A 102 5.26 -7.52 1.62
CA GLY A 102 4.90 -6.18 2.04
C GLY A 102 5.26 -5.17 0.96
N LEU A 103 4.46 -4.13 0.83
CA LEU A 103 4.49 -3.25 -0.35
C LEU A 103 5.85 -2.57 -0.55
N PHE A 104 6.49 -2.17 0.55
CA PHE A 104 7.80 -1.50 0.57
C PHE A 104 8.89 -2.33 1.26
N HIS A 105 8.67 -3.65 1.35
CA HIS A 105 9.65 -4.62 1.84
C HIS A 105 10.18 -5.52 0.71
N TYR A 106 9.59 -5.38 -0.49
CA TYR A 106 9.92 -6.09 -1.69
C TYR A 106 9.84 -5.15 -2.92
N PRO A 107 10.82 -5.19 -3.84
CA PRO A 107 11.98 -6.06 -3.84
C PRO A 107 13.16 -5.50 -3.03
N ARG A 108 14.11 -6.38 -2.65
CA ARG A 108 15.19 -6.07 -1.70
C ARG A 108 16.29 -5.18 -2.31
N GLN A 109 16.27 -5.05 -3.63
CA GLN A 109 17.23 -4.28 -4.42
C GLN A 109 16.87 -2.78 -4.38
N GLU A 110 15.56 -2.49 -4.39
CA GLU A 110 14.98 -1.16 -4.48
C GLU A 110 14.77 -0.53 -3.11
N PHE A 111 14.54 -1.34 -2.06
CA PHE A 111 14.32 -0.83 -0.70
C PHE A 111 15.23 -1.45 0.34
N LEU A 112 15.54 -0.64 1.37
CA LEU A 112 15.88 -1.16 2.69
C LEU A 112 14.80 -2.16 3.16
N PRO A 113 15.12 -3.11 4.06
CA PRO A 113 14.17 -4.12 4.52
C PRO A 113 13.08 -3.51 5.42
N GLY A 114 12.21 -2.69 4.83
CA GLY A 114 11.18 -1.94 5.50
C GLY A 114 11.58 -0.53 5.88
N PHE A 115 10.70 0.06 6.70
CA PHE A 115 10.83 1.42 7.20
C PHE A 115 11.76 1.46 8.42
N THR A 116 12.63 2.46 8.47
CA THR A 116 13.53 2.74 9.61
C THR A 116 12.82 3.49 10.74
N SER A 117 11.65 4.06 10.49
CA SER A 117 10.73 4.59 11.51
C SER A 117 9.27 4.26 11.18
N SER A 118 8.36 4.42 12.15
CA SER A 118 6.95 4.09 11.92
C SER A 118 6.36 4.98 10.82
N PRO A 119 5.87 4.42 9.69
CA PRO A 119 5.40 5.21 8.55
C PRO A 119 4.01 5.84 8.76
N ALA A 120 3.28 5.42 9.79
CA ALA A 120 1.94 5.86 10.12
C ALA A 120 1.73 5.86 11.64
N ASP A 121 0.68 6.50 12.13
CA ASP A 121 0.30 6.47 13.56
C ASP A 121 -0.10 5.05 14.00
N HIS A 122 -0.72 4.29 13.08
CA HIS A 122 -1.06 2.88 13.27
C HIS A 122 -0.40 2.06 12.18
N PHE A 123 0.68 1.35 12.53
CA PHE A 123 1.41 0.48 11.60
C PHE A 123 1.34 -0.98 12.07
N TYR A 124 0.64 -1.82 11.31
CA TYR A 124 0.26 -3.17 11.75
C TYR A 124 1.23 -4.28 11.35
N ARG A 125 2.34 -3.97 10.68
CA ARG A 125 3.31 -4.99 10.25
C ARG A 125 3.84 -5.83 11.41
N THR A 126 4.21 -5.22 12.53
CA THR A 126 4.75 -5.94 13.70
C THR A 126 3.76 -6.95 14.25
N TYR A 127 2.46 -6.62 14.22
CA TYR A 127 1.39 -7.54 14.61
C TYR A 127 1.38 -8.77 13.69
N TYR A 128 1.41 -8.57 12.37
CA TYR A 128 1.43 -9.68 11.42
C TYR A 128 2.70 -10.52 11.51
N LEU A 129 3.88 -9.91 11.67
CA LEU A 129 5.12 -10.64 11.89
C LEU A 129 5.02 -11.56 13.12
N ALA A 130 4.36 -11.12 14.19
CA ALA A 130 4.11 -11.95 15.36
C ALA A 130 3.11 -13.08 15.09
N VAL A 131 2.01 -12.80 14.37
CA VAL A 131 1.00 -13.80 13.98
C VAL A 131 1.65 -14.89 13.10
N TYR A 132 2.36 -14.50 12.06
CA TYR A 132 2.93 -15.41 11.07
C TYR A 132 4.25 -16.06 11.50
N LYS A 133 4.81 -15.70 12.66
CA LYS A 133 5.98 -16.38 13.24
C LYS A 133 5.69 -17.85 13.53
N ASN A 134 4.49 -18.14 14.01
CA ASN A 134 4.08 -19.48 14.44
C ASN A 134 2.93 -20.04 13.60
N TRP A 135 2.47 -19.30 12.59
CA TRP A 135 1.34 -19.69 11.77
C TRP A 135 1.64 -19.42 10.30
N ARG A 136 1.36 -20.42 9.46
CA ARG A 136 1.42 -20.27 8.01
C ARG A 136 0.08 -19.74 7.52
N TYR A 137 0.11 -18.71 6.67
CA TYR A 137 -1.10 -18.16 6.07
C TYR A 137 -1.97 -19.25 5.45
N SER A 138 -3.25 -19.23 5.77
CA SER A 138 -4.30 -20.00 5.12
C SER A 138 -5.61 -19.20 5.18
N GLN A 139 -6.63 -19.65 4.45
CA GLN A 139 -7.92 -18.94 4.43
C GLN A 139 -8.60 -18.91 5.81
N CYS A 140 -8.31 -19.88 6.68
CA CYS A 140 -8.97 -20.04 7.97
C CYS A 140 -7.98 -20.19 9.13
N LYS A 141 -8.23 -19.48 10.23
CA LYS A 141 -7.51 -19.60 11.50
C LYS A 141 -8.52 -19.79 12.62
N ASP A 142 -8.33 -20.82 13.46
CA ASP A 142 -9.18 -21.13 14.62
C ASP A 142 -10.68 -21.22 14.28
N GLY A 143 -11.01 -21.80 13.12
CA GLY A 143 -12.40 -21.95 12.65
C GLY A 143 -13.03 -20.68 12.06
N GLY A 144 -12.27 -19.57 11.95
CA GLY A 144 -12.73 -18.32 11.33
C GLY A 144 -11.90 -17.92 10.11
N GLN A 145 -12.47 -17.06 9.26
CA GLN A 145 -11.71 -16.44 8.15
C GLN A 145 -10.69 -15.45 8.69
N VAL A 146 -9.42 -15.59 8.29
CA VAL A 146 -8.34 -14.67 8.72
C VAL A 146 -8.64 -13.23 8.27
N GLN A 147 -9.36 -13.09 7.15
CA GLN A 147 -9.77 -11.81 6.57
C GLN A 147 -10.63 -10.96 7.49
N ARG A 148 -11.34 -11.61 8.43
CA ARG A 148 -12.16 -10.91 9.42
C ARG A 148 -11.32 -10.01 10.33
N GLN A 149 -10.09 -10.39 10.63
CA GLN A 149 -9.21 -9.54 11.44
C GLN A 149 -8.83 -8.25 10.72
N PHE A 150 -8.66 -8.31 9.39
CA PHE A 150 -8.36 -7.13 8.57
C PHE A 150 -9.51 -6.14 8.58
N VAL A 151 -10.72 -6.62 8.30
CA VAL A 151 -11.94 -5.79 8.33
C VAL A 151 -12.17 -5.21 9.71
N ASP A 152 -11.90 -5.99 10.76
CA ASP A 152 -12.12 -5.54 12.14
C ASP A 152 -11.13 -4.45 12.58
N LEU A 153 -9.85 -4.55 12.16
CA LEU A 153 -8.86 -3.49 12.38
C LEU A 153 -9.25 -2.19 11.68
N TRP A 154 -9.63 -2.28 10.41
CA TRP A 154 -10.10 -1.13 9.64
C TRP A 154 -11.35 -0.49 10.27
N ARG A 155 -12.33 -1.30 10.65
CA ARG A 155 -13.55 -0.85 11.33
C ARG A 155 -13.24 -0.14 12.64
N ARG A 156 -12.34 -0.70 13.46
CA ARG A 156 -11.94 -0.09 14.74
C ARG A 156 -11.24 1.25 14.53
N PHE A 157 -10.35 1.34 13.54
CA PHE A 157 -9.68 2.59 13.19
C PHE A 157 -10.68 3.67 12.74
N ALA A 158 -11.55 3.34 11.78
CA ALA A 158 -12.57 4.26 11.27
C ALA A 158 -13.52 4.73 12.39
N ASN A 159 -13.99 3.82 13.26
CA ASN A 159 -14.87 4.17 14.36
C ASN A 159 -14.17 5.03 15.44
N LYS A 160 -12.92 4.70 15.78
CA LYS A 160 -12.14 5.44 16.78
C LYS A 160 -11.90 6.88 16.36
N TYR A 161 -11.69 7.10 15.06
CA TYR A 161 -11.35 8.41 14.51
C TYR A 161 -12.48 9.03 13.70
N ARG A 162 -13.71 8.56 13.85
CA ARG A 162 -14.88 9.02 13.06
C ARG A 162 -15.09 10.54 13.12
N ASP A 163 -14.74 11.16 14.24
CA ASP A 163 -14.99 12.58 14.54
C ASP A 163 -13.78 13.48 14.21
N ILE A 164 -12.68 12.92 13.67
CA ILE A 164 -11.50 13.68 13.25
C ILE A 164 -11.02 13.22 11.87
N CYS A 165 -10.18 14.01 11.21
CA CYS A 165 -9.60 13.54 9.95
C CYS A 165 -8.79 12.26 10.16
N HIS A 166 -9.03 11.25 9.33
CA HIS A 166 -8.29 10.01 9.33
C HIS A 166 -8.14 9.45 7.92
N PHE A 167 -7.03 8.79 7.67
CA PHE A 167 -6.72 8.15 6.40
C PHE A 167 -6.12 6.76 6.67
N GLY A 168 -6.70 5.73 6.08
CA GLY A 168 -6.23 4.35 6.22
C GLY A 168 -5.89 3.76 4.87
N PHE A 169 -4.69 3.20 4.75
CA PHE A 169 -4.28 2.39 3.61
C PHE A 169 -4.01 0.96 4.06
N SER A 170 -4.54 -0.01 3.33
CA SER A 170 -4.36 -1.44 3.59
C SER A 170 -3.76 -2.10 2.36
N PHE A 171 -2.61 -2.73 2.53
CA PHE A 171 -2.03 -3.63 1.54
C PHE A 171 -2.16 -5.05 2.08
N VAL A 172 -2.84 -5.91 1.33
CA VAL A 172 -3.15 -7.28 1.75
C VAL A 172 -2.46 -8.24 0.79
N THR A 173 -1.61 -9.11 1.31
CA THR A 173 -1.04 -10.23 0.54
C THR A 173 -1.60 -11.56 1.04
N THR A 174 -1.96 -12.43 0.10
CA THR A 174 -2.46 -13.78 0.34
C THR A 174 -1.46 -14.79 -0.17
#